data_AF-A0A1Z4IAF5-F1
#
_entry.id   AF-A0A1Z4IAF5-F1
#
_cell.length_a   1.000
_cell.length_b   1.000
_cell.length_c   1.000
_cell.angle_alpha   90.00
_cell.angle_beta   90.00
_cell.angle_gamma   90.00
#
_symmetry.space_group_name_H-M   'P 1'
#
loop_
_entity.id
_entity.type
_entity.pdbx_description
1 polymer ?
#
loop_
_entity_poly.entity_id
_entity_poly.type
_entity_poly.pdbx_seq_one_letter_code
_entity_poly.pdbx_strand_id
1 'polypeptide(L)'
;MRIILLILLLAIAIFKLIFTNPALAAELPTGAKIFNNNCASCHIGGGNILIAEKTLKKEALSKYLENYDTNSIQSIIHQVQYGKNAMPAFKDKLTNEEILEVAAYVFQKAEQDWPNPEKEG
;
A
#
# COMPACT_ATOMS: atom_id res chain seq x y z
N MET A 1 -46.50 12.77 33.07
CA MET A 1 -45.75 11.50 33.18
C MET A 1 -45.52 10.81 31.83
N ARG A 2 -46.54 10.60 30.98
CA ARG A 2 -46.38 9.98 29.64
C ARG A 2 -45.38 10.68 28.71
N ILE A 3 -45.39 12.01 28.66
CA ILE A 3 -44.50 12.80 27.79
C ILE A 3 -43.03 12.69 28.21
N ILE A 4 -42.77 12.67 29.51
CA ILE A 4 -41.40 12.50 30.06
C ILE A 4 -40.86 11.11 29.69
N LEU A 5 -41.71 10.08 29.73
CA LEU A 5 -41.36 8.72 29.33
C LEU A 5 -41.02 8.63 27.84
N LEU A 6 -41.77 9.33 26.98
CA LEU A 6 -41.50 9.38 25.53
C LEU A 6 -40.19 10.10 25.20
N ILE A 7 -39.89 11.21 25.90
CA ILE A 7 -38.64 11.95 25.74
C ILE A 7 -37.44 11.09 26.18
N LEU A 8 -37.58 10.35 27.28
CA LEU A 8 -36.53 9.45 27.77
C LEU A 8 -36.25 8.31 26.78
N LEU A 9 -37.30 7.68 26.24
CA LEU A 9 -37.16 6.61 25.24
C LEU A 9 -36.52 7.13 23.95
N LEU A 10 -36.87 8.34 23.51
CA LEU A 10 -36.28 8.96 22.33
C LEU A 10 -34.80 9.29 22.54
N ALA A 11 -34.43 9.81 23.73
CA ALA A 11 -33.04 10.10 24.07
C ALA A 11 -32.17 8.84 24.09
N ILE A 12 -32.68 7.72 24.60
CA ILE A 12 -31.97 6.42 24.60
C ILE A 12 -31.76 5.90 23.17
N ALA A 13 -32.76 6.04 22.29
CA ALA A 13 -32.65 5.66 20.89
C ALA A 13 -31.62 6.51 20.13
N ILE A 14 -31.59 7.82 20.39
CA ILE A 14 -30.59 8.74 19.81
C ILE A 14 -29.19 8.38 20.31
N PHE A 15 -29.03 8.08 21.61
CA PHE A 15 -27.73 7.71 22.20
C PHE A 15 -27.12 6.44 21.58
N LYS A 16 -27.94 5.47 21.17
CA LYS A 16 -27.47 4.26 20.45
C LYS A 16 -26.92 4.58 19.05
N LEU A 17 -27.45 5.61 18.39
CA LEU A 17 -27.08 5.97 17.01
C LEU A 17 -25.75 6.72 16.94
N ILE A 18 -25.30 7.31 18.05
CA ILE A 18 -23.99 7.97 18.18
C ILE A 18 -22.86 6.97 18.47
N PHE A 19 -23.21 5.73 18.86
CA PHE A 19 -22.28 4.63 19.11
C PHE A 19 -22.27 3.61 17.97
N THR A 20 -22.34 4.08 16.71
CA THR A 20 -21.94 3.24 15.58
C THR A 20 -20.42 3.05 15.68
N ASN A 21 -19.98 1.92 16.23
CA ASN A 21 -18.61 1.48 16.01
C ASN A 21 -18.44 1.38 14.49
N PRO A 22 -17.41 2.01 13.88
CA PRO A 22 -17.04 1.63 12.53
C PRO A 22 -16.74 0.14 12.63
N ALA A 23 -17.62 -0.68 12.03
CA ALA A 23 -17.36 -2.09 11.90
C ALA A 23 -15.97 -2.17 11.26
N LEU A 24 -15.04 -2.79 11.96
CA LEU A 24 -13.67 -3.00 11.54
C LEU A 24 -13.76 -3.81 10.24
N ALA A 25 -13.88 -3.12 9.11
CA ALA A 25 -13.72 -3.72 7.81
C ALA A 25 -12.36 -4.42 7.90
N ALA A 26 -12.33 -5.72 7.65
CA ALA A 26 -11.06 -6.42 7.54
C ALA A 26 -10.25 -5.65 6.50
N GLU A 27 -9.27 -4.88 6.95
CA GLU A 27 -8.46 -4.05 6.07
C GLU A 27 -7.80 -5.01 5.07
N LEU A 28 -8.23 -4.94 3.82
CA LEU A 28 -7.54 -5.59 2.72
C LEU A 28 -6.06 -5.21 2.83
N PRO A 29 -5.12 -6.15 2.62
CA PRO A 29 -3.70 -5.84 2.72
C PRO A 29 -3.39 -4.66 1.81
N THR A 30 -3.07 -3.50 2.37
CA THR A 30 -2.72 -2.35 1.53
C THR A 30 -1.41 -2.65 0.81
N GLY A 31 -1.18 -2.05 -0.37
CA GLY A 31 0.10 -2.15 -1.08
C GLY A 31 1.31 -1.81 -0.18
N ALA A 32 1.13 -0.90 0.79
CA ALA A 32 2.12 -0.59 1.81
C ALA A 32 2.42 -1.77 2.75
N LYS A 33 1.40 -2.49 3.22
CA LYS A 33 1.56 -3.68 4.06
C LYS A 33 2.25 -4.81 3.30
N ILE A 34 1.87 -5.03 2.04
CA ILE A 34 2.49 -6.02 1.16
C ILE A 34 3.97 -5.66 0.95
N PHE A 35 4.26 -4.39 0.66
CA PHE A 35 5.63 -3.89 0.52
C PHE A 35 6.47 -4.12 1.78
N ASN A 36 5.94 -3.75 2.95
CA ASN A 36 6.65 -3.91 4.22
C ASN A 36 6.97 -5.37 4.54
N ASN A 37 6.06 -6.28 4.23
CA ASN A 37 6.23 -7.70 4.53
C ASN A 37 7.17 -8.43 3.54
N ASN A 38 7.27 -7.94 2.29
CA ASN A 38 7.90 -8.70 1.21
C ASN A 38 9.08 -8.00 0.54
N CYS A 39 9.14 -6.68 0.58
CA CYS A 39 10.04 -5.86 -0.25
C CYS A 39 11.00 -4.99 0.58
N ALA A 40 10.53 -4.49 1.72
CA ALA A 40 11.26 -3.49 2.53
C ALA A 40 12.60 -3.99 3.06
N SER A 41 12.79 -5.30 3.23
CA SER A 41 14.08 -5.88 3.64
C SER A 41 15.23 -5.48 2.71
N CYS A 42 14.96 -5.28 1.42
CA CYS A 42 15.95 -4.81 0.45
C CYS A 42 15.69 -3.38 -0.02
N HIS A 43 14.44 -2.91 0.02
CA HIS A 43 14.00 -1.66 -0.60
C HIS A 43 13.46 -0.61 0.38
N ILE A 44 13.87 -0.67 1.65
CA ILE A 44 13.50 0.34 2.65
C ILE A 44 13.79 1.76 2.15
N GLY A 45 12.83 2.67 2.35
CA GLY A 45 12.93 4.07 1.89
C GLY A 45 13.10 4.22 0.37
N GLY A 46 12.69 3.23 -0.42
CA GLY A 46 12.89 3.22 -1.87
C GLY A 46 14.32 2.92 -2.30
N GLY A 47 15.21 2.51 -1.39
CA GLY A 47 16.59 2.15 -1.71
C GLY A 47 16.72 0.77 -2.37
N ASN A 48 17.96 0.30 -2.43
CA ASN A 48 18.28 -1.09 -2.78
C ASN A 48 19.60 -1.48 -2.10
N ILE A 49 19.53 -2.35 -1.09
CA ILE A 49 20.71 -2.73 -0.31
C ILE A 49 21.71 -3.61 -1.10
N LEU A 50 21.27 -4.23 -2.20
CA LEU A 50 22.11 -5.14 -3.00
C LEU A 50 22.79 -4.44 -4.17
N ILE A 51 22.09 -3.51 -4.82
CA ILE A 51 22.62 -2.75 -5.98
C ILE A 51 22.22 -1.28 -5.80
N ALA A 52 23.14 -0.47 -5.29
CA ALA A 52 22.88 0.89 -4.84
C ALA A 52 22.24 1.81 -5.90
N GLU A 53 22.56 1.61 -7.18
CA GLU A 53 22.03 2.42 -8.29
C GLU A 53 20.61 2.01 -8.71
N LYS A 54 20.17 0.78 -8.39
CA LYS A 54 18.87 0.24 -8.80
C LYS A 54 17.82 0.41 -7.72
N THR A 55 17.62 1.66 -7.32
CA THR A 55 16.61 2.06 -6.34
C THR A 55 15.20 2.00 -6.93
N LEU A 56 14.19 2.20 -6.09
CA LEU A 56 12.80 2.37 -6.50
C LEU A 56 12.44 3.86 -6.71
N LYS A 57 13.44 4.74 -6.83
CA LYS A 57 13.22 6.15 -7.18
C LYS A 57 12.87 6.30 -8.65
N LYS A 58 12.12 7.34 -9.00
CA LYS A 58 11.61 7.56 -10.36
C LYS A 58 12.72 7.58 -11.41
N GLU A 59 13.85 8.24 -11.13
CA GLU A 59 14.98 8.35 -12.05
C GLU A 59 15.63 6.99 -12.31
N ALA A 60 15.74 6.15 -11.27
CA ALA A 60 16.30 4.80 -11.38
C ALA A 60 15.33 3.86 -12.11
N LEU A 61 14.03 3.94 -11.81
CA LEU A 61 13.01 3.17 -12.50
C LEU A 61 12.97 3.50 -14.00
N SER A 62 12.92 4.79 -14.37
CA SER A 62 13.00 5.24 -15.77
C SER A 62 14.26 4.73 -16.48
N LYS A 63 15.40 4.76 -15.80
CA LYS A 63 16.69 4.34 -16.38
C LYS A 63 16.88 2.83 -16.50
N TYR A 64 16.42 2.06 -15.53
CA TYR A 64 16.81 0.65 -15.37
C TYR A 64 15.66 -0.35 -15.52
N LEU A 65 14.41 0.09 -15.36
CA LEU A 65 13.23 -0.76 -15.51
C LEU A 65 12.69 -0.61 -16.94
N GLU A 66 12.72 -1.72 -17.67
CA GLU A 66 12.30 -1.75 -19.07
C GLU A 66 10.85 -1.28 -19.23
N ASN A 67 10.59 -0.40 -20.20
CA ASN A 67 9.28 0.17 -20.52
C ASN A 67 8.65 1.01 -19.40
N TYR A 68 9.41 1.43 -18.38
CA TYR A 68 8.83 2.22 -17.28
C TYR A 68 8.19 3.53 -17.76
N ASP A 69 8.81 4.26 -18.67
CA ASP A 69 8.30 5.56 -19.12
C ASP A 69 7.06 5.47 -20.01
N THR A 70 6.79 4.30 -20.60
CA THR A 70 5.63 4.07 -21.48
C THR A 70 4.53 3.27 -20.78
N ASN A 71 4.88 2.44 -19.79
CA ASN A 71 3.94 1.58 -19.07
C ASN A 71 4.43 1.26 -17.64
N SER A 72 4.52 2.29 -16.80
CA SER A 72 5.17 2.22 -15.48
C SER A 72 4.66 1.11 -14.57
N ILE A 73 3.33 1.05 -14.36
CA ILE A 73 2.73 0.07 -13.44
C ILE A 73 2.93 -1.35 -13.96
N GLN A 74 2.69 -1.61 -15.25
CA GLN A 74 2.90 -2.96 -15.80
C GLN A 74 4.36 -3.38 -15.77
N SER A 75 5.29 -2.44 -15.94
CA SER A 75 6.72 -2.71 -15.83
C SER A 75 7.10 -3.14 -14.41
N ILE A 76 6.53 -2.49 -13.38
CA ILE A 76 6.72 -2.89 -11.98
C ILE A 76 6.07 -4.25 -11.72
N ILE A 77 4.83 -4.47 -12.18
CA ILE A 77 4.13 -5.77 -12.06
C ILE A 77 5.00 -6.90 -12.63
N HIS A 78 5.53 -6.72 -13.84
CA HIS A 78 6.38 -7.70 -14.49
C HIS A 78 7.63 -8.00 -13.65
N GLN A 79 8.30 -6.96 -13.16
CA GLN A 79 9.50 -7.11 -12.33
C GLN A 79 9.21 -7.82 -11.00
N VAL A 80 8.05 -7.59 -10.38
CA VAL A 80 7.60 -8.29 -9.16
C VAL A 80 7.25 -9.75 -9.47
N GLN A 81 6.54 -10.01 -10.56
CA GLN A 81 6.13 -11.35 -10.96
C GLN A 81 7.33 -12.26 -11.22
N TYR A 82 8.30 -11.79 -12.00
CA TYR A 82 9.37 -12.63 -12.52
C TYR A 82 10.72 -12.44 -11.85
N GLY A 83 10.90 -11.37 -11.07
CA GLY A 83 12.19 -11.05 -10.47
C GLY A 83 13.26 -10.77 -11.54
N LYS A 84 14.49 -10.52 -11.10
CA LYS A 84 15.67 -10.40 -11.97
C LYS A 84 16.94 -10.50 -11.13
N ASN A 85 17.85 -11.38 -11.51
CA ASN A 85 19.11 -11.61 -10.78
C ASN A 85 18.85 -11.89 -9.29
N ALA A 86 19.31 -11.02 -8.39
CA ALA A 86 19.14 -11.18 -6.95
C ALA A 86 17.73 -10.83 -6.43
N MET A 87 16.89 -10.16 -7.24
CA MET A 87 15.49 -9.91 -6.87
C MET A 87 14.67 -11.18 -7.12
N PRO A 88 14.06 -11.79 -6.09
CA PRO A 88 13.26 -13.00 -6.25
C PRO A 88 11.94 -12.72 -6.98
N ALA A 89 11.40 -13.76 -7.61
CA ALA A 89 10.07 -13.76 -8.21
C ALA A 89 8.97 -13.91 -7.14
N PHE A 90 7.85 -13.21 -7.31
CA PHE A 90 6.69 -13.28 -6.39
C PHE A 90 5.41 -13.84 -7.02
N LYS A 91 5.40 -14.18 -8.31
CA LYS A 91 4.21 -14.72 -9.00
C LYS A 91 3.56 -15.94 -8.32
N ASP A 92 4.34 -16.74 -7.59
CA ASP A 92 3.88 -17.94 -6.89
C ASP A 92 3.68 -17.71 -5.38
N LYS A 93 3.89 -16.47 -4.90
CA LYS A 93 3.81 -16.07 -3.49
C LYS A 93 2.71 -15.06 -3.20
N LEU A 94 2.40 -14.21 -4.18
CA LEU A 94 1.39 -13.18 -4.11
C LEU A 94 0.37 -13.39 -5.20
N THR A 95 -0.89 -13.08 -4.91
CA THR A 95 -1.96 -13.05 -5.90
C THR A 95 -1.73 -11.92 -6.92
N ASN A 96 -2.39 -11.99 -8.08
CA ASN A 96 -2.31 -10.93 -9.08
C ASN A 96 -2.80 -9.57 -8.54
N GLU A 97 -3.78 -9.59 -7.62
CA GLU A 97 -4.31 -8.39 -6.97
C GLU A 97 -3.28 -7.79 -6.02
N GLU A 98 -2.66 -8.59 -5.15
CA GLU A 98 -1.58 -8.13 -4.26
C GLU A 98 -0.37 -7.60 -5.03
N ILE A 99 -0.02 -8.21 -6.17
CA ILE A 99 1.05 -7.73 -7.05
C ILE A 99 0.69 -6.37 -7.66
N LEU A 100 -0.56 -6.19 -8.10
CA LEU A 100 -1.04 -4.90 -8.60
C LEU A 100 -1.00 -3.84 -7.51
N GLU A 101 -1.44 -4.17 -6.29
CA GLU A 101 -1.46 -3.26 -5.14
C GLU A 101 -0.05 -2.80 -4.74
N VAL A 102 0.91 -3.73 -4.65
CA VAL A 102 2.30 -3.35 -4.32
C VAL A 102 2.96 -2.59 -5.47
N ALA A 103 2.64 -2.90 -6.73
CA ALA A 103 3.14 -2.14 -7.87
C ALA A 103 2.61 -0.70 -7.89
N ALA A 104 1.31 -0.51 -7.62
CA ALA A 104 0.70 0.80 -7.51
C ALA A 104 1.30 1.60 -6.33
N TYR A 105 1.56 0.95 -5.20
CA TYR A 105 2.22 1.58 -4.06
C TYR A 105 3.64 2.04 -4.38
N VAL A 106 4.46 1.20 -5.02
CA VAL A 106 5.82 1.56 -5.44
C VAL A 106 5.81 2.72 -6.43
N PHE A 107 4.90 2.69 -7.42
CA PHE A 107 4.74 3.77 -8.38
C PHE A 107 4.38 5.09 -7.68
N GLN A 108 3.39 5.08 -6.79
CA GLN A 108 2.96 6.26 -6.04
C GLN A 108 4.11 6.84 -5.20
N LYS A 109 4.84 5.99 -4.46
CA LYS A 109 5.97 6.45 -3.64
C LYS A 109 7.13 6.97 -4.50
N ALA A 110 7.36 6.41 -5.69
CA ALA A 110 8.34 6.95 -6.64
C ALA A 110 7.96 8.34 -7.15
N GLU A 111 6.68 8.59 -7.48
CA GLU A 111 6.17 9.91 -7.88
C GLU A 111 6.29 10.96 -6.77
N GLN A 112 6.37 10.53 -5.51
CA GLN A 112 6.54 11.38 -4.33
C GLN A 112 7.99 11.50 -3.86
N ASP A 113 8.96 10.94 -4.60
CA ASP A 113 10.38 10.81 -4.20
C ASP A 113 10.56 10.17 -2.81
N TRP A 114 9.75 9.14 -2.50
CA TRP A 114 9.82 8.35 -1.26
C TRP A 114 9.88 9.20 0.01
N PRO A 115 8.76 9.89 0.38
CA PRO A 115 8.74 10.76 1.55
C PRO A 115 9.00 9.96 2.83
N ASN A 116 9.74 10.57 3.77
CA ASN A 116 10.12 9.94 5.03
C ASN A 116 8.86 9.61 5.87
N PRO A 117 8.65 8.35 6.32
CA PRO A 117 7.46 7.94 7.06
C PRO A 117 7.22 8.70 8.37
N GLU A 118 8.21 9.41 8.91
CA GLU A 118 8.08 10.22 10.14
C GLU A 118 7.17 11.47 9.99
N LYS A 119 6.69 11.78 8.79
CA LYS A 119 5.85 12.96 8.51
C LYS A 119 4.39 12.64 8.17
N GLU A 120 3.98 11.38 8.22
CA GLU A 120 2.60 10.95 7.91
C GLU A 120 1.81 10.55 9.18
N GLY A 121 2.19 11.08 10.36
CA GLY A 121 1.53 10.87 11.65
C GLY A 121 0.74 12.08 12.13
#